data_AF-A0A1M3BCU0-F1
#
_entry.id   AF-A0A1M3BCU0-F1
#
_cell.length_a   1.000
_cell.length_b   1.000
_cell.length_c   1.000
_cell.angle_alpha   90.00
_cell.angle_beta   90.00
_cell.angle_gamma   90.00
#
_symmetry.space_group_name_H-M   'P 1'
#
loop_
_entity.id
_entity.type
_entity.pdbx_description
1 polymer ?
#
loop_
_entity_poly.entity_id
_entity_poly.type
_entity_poly.pdbx_seq_one_letter_code
_entity_poly.pdbx_strand_id
1 'polypeptide(L)'
;MARATGRPIAELSGQFIHTLVPIAFGYMLAHYFSLLVLQGQAVGYLISDPLGHGSNLFGTAEWLVNYNLISFAAIWYVQILAIVGGHVGGIVLSHERGLDTFSSARQSIRAQEWMLFVMVAFTCLALWILSAVTTATG
;
A
#
# COMPACT_ATOMS: atom_id res chain seq x y z
N MET A 1 14.10 -27.48 7.93
CA MET A 1 12.97 -27.17 8.83
C MET A 1 11.69 -26.92 8.00
N ALA A 2 11.04 -27.99 7.49
CA ALA A 2 9.75 -27.87 6.77
C ALA A 2 8.99 -29.20 6.84
N ARG A 3 8.45 -29.56 8.01
CA ARG A 3 7.67 -30.80 8.17
C ARG A 3 6.58 -30.70 9.23
N ALA A 4 5.91 -29.54 9.32
CA ALA A 4 4.86 -29.34 10.33
C ALA A 4 3.44 -29.70 9.86
N THR A 5 3.18 -29.84 8.55
CA THR A 5 1.81 -30.05 8.04
C THR A 5 1.66 -31.14 6.97
N GLY A 6 2.75 -31.75 6.48
CA GLY A 6 2.69 -32.80 5.45
C GLY A 6 2.13 -32.36 4.08
N ARG A 7 1.66 -31.12 3.96
CA ARG A 7 1.09 -30.54 2.74
C ARG A 7 2.17 -29.88 1.87
N PRO A 8 2.09 -30.00 0.55
CA PRO A 8 2.97 -29.26 -0.37
C PRO A 8 2.91 -27.76 -0.11
N ILE A 9 4.06 -27.07 -0.17
CA ILE A 9 4.15 -25.61 0.04
C ILE A 9 3.19 -24.86 -0.89
N ALA A 10 2.99 -25.35 -2.13
CA ALA A 10 2.07 -24.76 -3.10
C ALA A 10 0.60 -24.73 -2.61
N GLU A 11 0.13 -25.79 -1.93
CA GLU A 11 -1.23 -25.81 -1.37
C GLU A 11 -1.39 -24.81 -0.22
N LEU A 12 -0.38 -24.70 0.65
CA LEU A 12 -0.36 -23.71 1.72
C LEU A 12 -0.30 -22.29 1.15
N SER A 13 0.58 -22.02 0.20
CA SER A 13 0.68 -20.72 -0.47
C SER A 13 -0.63 -20.32 -1.13
N GLY A 14 -1.32 -21.22 -1.83
CA GLY A 14 -2.62 -20.93 -2.45
C GLY A 14 -3.71 -20.53 -1.45
N GLN A 15 -3.65 -21.05 -0.22
CA GLN A 15 -4.62 -20.72 0.82
C GLN A 15 -4.36 -19.38 1.51
N PHE A 16 -3.09 -18.95 1.57
CA PHE A 16 -2.70 -17.69 2.22
C PHE A 16 -2.49 -16.54 1.24
N ILE A 17 -2.42 -16.77 -0.08
CA ILE A 17 -2.19 -15.69 -1.07
C ILE A 17 -3.22 -14.56 -1.00
N HIS A 18 -4.45 -14.88 -0.61
CA HIS A 18 -5.54 -13.91 -0.48
C HIS A 18 -5.31 -12.93 0.69
N THR A 19 -4.51 -13.30 1.69
CA THR A 19 -4.17 -12.43 2.83
C THR A 19 -3.16 -11.36 2.43
N LEU A 20 -2.45 -11.54 1.31
CA LEU A 20 -1.52 -10.55 0.75
C LEU A 20 -2.24 -9.48 -0.08
N VAL A 21 -3.46 -9.74 -0.54
CA VAL A 21 -4.22 -8.83 -1.42
C VAL A 21 -4.47 -7.48 -0.75
N PRO A 22 -4.91 -7.38 0.52
CA PRO A 22 -5.10 -6.09 1.19
C PRO A 22 -3.78 -5.31 1.36
N ILE A 23 -2.67 -6.01 1.62
CA ILE A 23 -1.35 -5.41 1.77
C ILE A 23 -0.89 -4.80 0.44
N ALA A 24 -1.00 -5.57 -0.64
CA ALA A 24 -0.65 -5.11 -1.99
C ALA A 24 -1.49 -3.91 -2.43
N PHE A 25 -2.80 -3.95 -2.13
CA PHE A 25 -3.70 -2.83 -2.42
C PHE A 25 -3.32 -1.57 -1.62
N GLY A 26 -3.09 -1.70 -0.32
CA GLY A 26 -2.68 -0.58 0.54
C GLY A 26 -1.37 0.06 0.05
N TYR A 27 -0.40 -0.75 -0.38
CA TYR A 27 0.86 -0.28 -0.96
C TYR A 27 0.65 0.49 -2.26
N MET A 28 -0.14 -0.07 -3.18
CA MET A 28 -0.50 0.57 -4.44
C MET A 28 -1.16 1.93 -4.17
N LEU A 29 -2.15 1.96 -3.29
CA LEU A 29 -2.86 3.20 -2.98
C LEU A 29 -1.91 4.23 -2.37
N ALA A 30 -1.09 3.86 -1.38
CA ALA A 30 -0.16 4.80 -0.76
C ALA A 30 0.87 5.37 -1.75
N HIS A 31 1.43 4.56 -2.65
CA HIS A 31 2.45 5.05 -3.59
C HIS A 31 1.86 5.85 -4.75
N TYR A 32 0.70 5.44 -5.25
CA TYR A 32 0.12 6.03 -6.46
C TYR A 32 -0.99 7.06 -6.18
N PHE A 33 -1.39 7.30 -4.92
CA PHE A 33 -2.45 8.27 -4.60
C PHE A 33 -2.13 9.67 -5.11
N SER A 34 -0.92 10.19 -4.84
CA SER A 34 -0.53 11.53 -5.31
C SER A 34 -0.54 11.63 -6.83
N LEU A 35 -0.07 10.58 -7.51
CA LEU A 35 -0.13 10.50 -8.97
C LEU A 35 -1.56 10.44 -9.47
N LEU A 36 -2.43 9.66 -8.84
CA LEU A 36 -3.84 9.54 -9.19
C LEU A 36 -4.56 10.89 -9.04
N VAL A 37 -4.27 11.64 -7.98
CA VAL A 37 -4.86 12.98 -7.76
C VAL A 37 -4.32 13.97 -8.79
N LEU A 38 -3.00 14.13 -8.88
CA LEU A 38 -2.37 15.17 -9.71
C LEU A 38 -2.54 14.88 -11.20
N GLN A 39 -2.31 13.64 -11.62
CA GLN A 39 -2.48 13.23 -13.02
C GLN A 39 -3.96 13.05 -13.37
N GLY A 40 -4.82 12.69 -12.40
CA GLY A 40 -6.27 12.65 -12.58
C GLY A 40 -6.87 14.03 -12.86
N GLN A 41 -6.33 15.09 -12.27
CA GLN A 41 -6.68 16.47 -12.65
C GLN A 41 -6.39 16.74 -14.14
N ALA A 42 -5.25 16.26 -14.65
CA ALA A 42 -4.89 16.41 -16.05
C ALA A 42 -5.83 15.63 -17.00
N VAL A 43 -6.38 14.49 -16.58
CA VAL A 43 -7.39 13.76 -17.37
C VAL A 43 -8.65 14.61 -17.61
N GLY A 44 -9.10 15.37 -16.61
CA GLY A 44 -10.24 16.29 -16.75
C GLY A 44 -10.00 17.41 -17.78
N TYR A 45 -8.76 17.92 -17.84
CA TYR A 45 -8.34 18.87 -18.88
C TYR A 45 -8.39 18.23 -20.28
N LEU A 46 -7.80 17.04 -20.45
CA LEU A 46 -7.75 16.36 -21.75
C LEU A 46 -9.13 15.93 -22.26
N ILE A 47 -10.09 15.63 -21.37
CA ILE A 47 -11.48 15.36 -21.77
C ILE A 47 -12.18 16.65 -22.23
N SER A 48 -11.81 17.79 -21.67
CA SER A 48 -12.44 19.07 -21.96
C SER A 48 -11.97 19.68 -23.27
N ASP A 49 -10.68 19.55 -23.59
CA ASP A 49 -10.10 19.94 -24.88
C ASP A 49 -9.28 18.79 -25.53
N PRO A 50 -9.94 17.73 -26.02
CA PRO A 50 -9.27 16.52 -26.50
C PRO A 50 -8.45 16.72 -27.78
N LEU A 51 -8.68 17.82 -28.50
CA LEU A 51 -8.00 18.15 -29.75
C LEU A 51 -7.08 19.37 -29.64
N GLY A 52 -6.93 19.99 -28.45
CA GLY A 52 -6.05 21.15 -28.24
C GLY A 52 -6.46 22.41 -29.01
N HIS A 53 -7.74 22.54 -29.38
CA HIS A 53 -8.26 23.65 -30.19
C HIS A 53 -8.89 24.76 -29.33
N GLY A 54 -8.75 24.71 -28.00
CA GLY A 54 -9.41 25.64 -27.08
C GLY A 54 -10.91 25.34 -26.91
N SER A 55 -11.35 24.14 -27.28
CA SER A 55 -12.72 23.70 -27.04
C SER A 55 -12.91 23.52 -25.54
N ASN A 56 -13.78 24.33 -24.92
CA ASN A 56 -14.00 24.30 -23.48
C ASN A 56 -15.34 23.63 -23.17
N LEU A 57 -15.44 22.33 -23.46
CA LEU A 57 -16.72 21.60 -23.40
C LEU A 57 -17.31 21.55 -21.98
N PHE A 58 -16.48 21.62 -20.95
CA PHE A 58 -16.88 21.55 -19.53
C PHE A 58 -16.47 22.77 -18.69
N GLY A 59 -15.93 23.82 -19.30
CA GLY A 59 -15.48 25.01 -18.55
C GLY A 59 -14.09 24.89 -17.90
N THR A 60 -13.46 23.72 -17.96
CA THR A 60 -12.20 23.40 -17.25
C THR A 60 -10.94 23.41 -18.12
N ALA A 61 -11.02 23.85 -19.39
CA ALA A 61 -9.86 23.90 -20.30
C ALA A 61 -8.75 24.86 -19.85
N GLU A 62 -9.02 25.81 -18.95
CA GLU A 62 -8.00 26.72 -18.38
C GLU A 62 -7.59 26.37 -16.94
N TRP A 63 -8.00 25.21 -16.41
CA TRP A 63 -7.63 24.81 -15.06
C TRP A 63 -6.16 24.36 -15.02
N LEU A 64 -5.29 25.19 -14.43
CA LEU A 64 -3.94 24.76 -14.06
C LEU A 64 -4.04 23.68 -12.97
N VAL A 65 -3.20 22.63 -13.08
CA VAL A 65 -3.04 21.60 -12.04
C VAL A 65 -2.70 22.31 -10.73
N ASN A 66 -3.68 22.33 -9.82
CA ASN A 66 -3.51 23.02 -8.56
C ASN A 66 -2.75 22.09 -7.59
N TYR A 67 -1.43 22.28 -7.52
CA TYR A 67 -0.56 21.58 -6.58
C TYR A 67 -0.88 21.90 -5.10
N ASN A 68 -1.73 22.90 -4.82
CA ASN A 68 -2.27 23.19 -3.50
C ASN A 68 -3.66 22.55 -3.25
N LEU A 69 -4.22 21.79 -4.20
CA LEU A 69 -5.52 21.15 -4.02
C LEU A 69 -5.52 20.17 -2.83
N ILE A 70 -4.41 19.43 -2.67
CA ILE A 70 -4.20 18.54 -1.53
C ILE A 70 -2.89 18.92 -0.87
N SER A 71 -2.94 19.22 0.43
CA SER A 71 -1.74 19.51 1.20
C SER A 71 -0.86 18.27 1.33
N PHE A 72 0.46 18.48 1.47
CA PHE A 72 1.39 17.38 1.75
C PHE A 72 0.98 16.56 2.98
N ALA A 73 0.40 17.23 4.00
CA ALA A 73 -0.14 16.57 5.17
C ALA A 73 -1.30 15.61 4.83
N ALA A 74 -2.24 16.03 3.98
CA ALA A 74 -3.36 15.18 3.57
C ALA A 74 -2.91 13.95 2.77
N ILE A 75 -1.94 14.11 1.84
CA ILE A 75 -1.30 12.98 1.15
C ILE A 75 -0.69 12.02 2.18
N TRP A 76 0.11 12.54 3.11
CA TRP A 76 0.76 11.76 4.15
C TRP A 76 -0.25 10.95 4.99
N TYR A 77 -1.36 11.56 5.42
CA TYR A 77 -2.40 10.87 6.17
C TYR A 77 -3.03 9.73 5.35
N VAL A 78 -3.36 9.97 4.07
CA VAL A 78 -3.93 8.94 3.20
C VAL A 78 -2.94 7.79 3.00
N GLN A 79 -1.66 8.09 2.79
CA GLN A 79 -0.62 7.09 2.63
C GLN A 79 -0.50 6.20 3.87
N ILE A 80 -0.44 6.79 5.06
CA ILE A 80 -0.38 6.03 6.31
C ILE A 80 -1.63 5.19 6.49
N LEU A 81 -2.81 5.78 6.28
CA LEU A 81 -4.08 5.08 6.49
C LEU A 81 -4.25 3.90 5.51
N ALA A 82 -3.81 4.07 4.25
CA ALA A 82 -3.79 3.01 3.25
C ALA A 82 -2.84 1.87 3.63
N ILE A 83 -1.62 2.19 4.09
CA ILE A 83 -0.63 1.18 4.50
C ILE A 83 -1.14 0.41 5.73
N VAL A 84 -1.54 1.14 6.79
CA VAL A 84 -2.01 0.55 8.04
C VAL A 84 -3.28 -0.27 7.79
N GLY A 85 -4.25 0.26 7.05
CA GLY A 85 -5.48 -0.44 6.70
C GLY A 85 -5.22 -1.73 5.93
N GLY A 86 -4.32 -1.70 4.93
CA GLY A 86 -3.93 -2.89 4.18
C GLY A 86 -3.25 -3.95 5.04
N HIS A 87 -2.39 -3.54 5.99
CA HIS A 87 -1.73 -4.46 6.91
C HIS A 87 -2.71 -5.07 7.91
N VAL A 88 -3.58 -4.26 8.52
CA VAL A 88 -4.62 -4.75 9.43
C VAL A 88 -5.53 -5.74 8.72
N GLY A 89 -5.97 -5.43 7.50
CA GLY A 89 -6.76 -6.36 6.68
C GLY A 89 -6.04 -7.68 6.40
N GLY A 90 -4.76 -7.63 6.02
CA GLY A 90 -3.95 -8.83 5.78
C GLY A 90 -3.72 -9.66 7.06
N ILE A 91 -3.55 -9.01 8.20
CA ILE A 91 -3.40 -9.66 9.51
C ILE A 91 -4.70 -10.35 9.91
N VAL A 92 -5.85 -9.68 9.77
CA VAL A 92 -7.17 -10.26 10.11
C VAL A 92 -7.43 -11.50 9.24
N LEU A 93 -7.25 -11.39 7.91
CA LEU A 93 -7.46 -12.53 7.01
C LEU A 93 -6.48 -13.68 7.28
N SER A 94 -5.22 -13.37 7.59
CA SER A 94 -4.24 -14.41 7.92
C SER A 94 -4.50 -15.07 9.28
N HIS A 95 -5.06 -14.33 10.23
CA HIS A 95 -5.46 -14.86 11.53
C HIS A 95 -6.64 -15.84 11.39
N GLU A 96 -7.70 -15.44 10.69
CA GLU A 96 -8.85 -16.32 10.41
C GLU A 96 -8.42 -17.59 9.67
N ARG A 97 -7.61 -17.44 8.61
CA ARG A 97 -7.10 -18.60 7.85
C ARG A 97 -6.13 -19.46 8.66
N GLY A 98 -5.38 -18.85 9.57
CA GLY A 98 -4.47 -19.54 10.48
C GLY A 98 -5.21 -20.44 11.47
N LEU A 99 -6.34 -19.99 12.00
CA LEU A 99 -7.21 -20.80 12.88
C LEU A 99 -7.81 -22.01 12.16
N ASP A 100 -8.18 -21.85 10.89
CA ASP A 100 -8.70 -22.96 10.07
C ASP A 100 -7.62 -23.97 9.66
N THR A 101 -6.37 -23.51 9.47
CA THR A 101 -5.31 -24.33 8.84
C THR A 101 -4.36 -24.97 9.85
N PHE A 102 -4.10 -24.32 10.99
CA PHE A 102 -3.14 -24.79 11.98
C PHE A 102 -3.84 -25.18 13.29
N SER A 103 -3.80 -26.47 13.63
CA SER A 103 -4.33 -26.98 14.91
C SER A 103 -3.49 -26.59 16.14
N SER A 104 -2.34 -25.93 15.95
CA SER A 104 -1.40 -25.58 17.02
C SER A 104 -1.14 -24.07 17.08
N ALA A 105 -1.77 -23.40 18.06
CA ALA A 105 -1.58 -21.97 18.33
C ALA A 105 -0.10 -21.56 18.47
N ARG A 106 0.74 -22.47 18.95
CA ARG A 106 2.18 -22.22 19.18
C ARG A 106 2.99 -22.04 17.89
N GLN A 107 2.54 -22.61 16.77
CA GLN A 107 3.19 -22.38 15.47
C GLN A 107 2.76 -21.06 14.83
N SER A 108 1.49 -20.66 15.03
CA SER A 108 0.96 -19.38 14.56
C SER A 108 1.65 -18.19 15.24
N ILE A 109 1.86 -18.27 16.57
CA ILE A 109 2.57 -17.24 17.34
C ILE A 109 4.00 -17.06 16.83
N ARG A 110 4.73 -18.14 16.56
CA ARG A 110 6.12 -18.07 16.07
C ARG A 110 6.23 -17.43 14.68
N ALA A 111 5.23 -17.64 13.82
CA ALA A 111 5.15 -16.98 12.51
C ALA A 111 4.85 -15.48 12.66
N GLN A 112 3.97 -15.09 13.59
CA GLN A 112 3.69 -13.69 13.91
C GLN A 112 4.90 -12.97 14.50
N GLU A 113 5.65 -13.60 15.41
CA GLU A 113 6.88 -13.04 15.99
C GLU A 113 7.92 -12.75 14.90
N TRP A 114 8.10 -13.66 13.95
CA TRP A 114 9.03 -13.47 12.83
C TRP A 114 8.60 -12.32 11.92
N MET A 115 7.31 -12.27 11.56
CA MET A 115 6.77 -11.19 10.73
C MET A 115 6.88 -9.83 11.43
N LEU A 116 6.60 -9.76 12.74
CA LEU A 116 6.75 -8.55 13.54
C LEU A 116 8.20 -8.06 13.52
N PHE A 117 9.16 -8.97 13.73
CA PHE A 117 10.58 -8.65 13.67
C PHE A 117 10.97 -8.05 12.31
N VAL A 118 10.54 -8.68 11.21
CA VAL A 118 10.80 -8.18 9.84
C VAL A 118 10.19 -6.79 9.64
N MET A 119 8.95 -6.56 10.11
CA MET A 119 8.26 -5.27 9.99
C MET A 119 8.99 -4.15 10.74
N VAL A 120 9.44 -4.43 11.97
CA VAL A 120 10.23 -3.49 12.77
C VAL A 120 11.57 -3.19 12.10
N ALA A 121 12.28 -4.22 11.63
CA ALA A 121 13.56 -4.05 10.94
C ALA A 121 13.42 -3.17 9.68
N PHE A 122 12.41 -3.42 8.85
CA PHE A 122 12.14 -2.57 7.69
C PHE A 122 11.75 -1.15 8.06
N THR A 123 11.01 -0.94 9.15
CA THR A 123 10.66 0.41 9.62
C THR A 123 11.92 1.17 10.06
N CYS A 124 12.78 0.54 10.87
CA CYS A 124 14.06 1.12 11.28
C CYS A 124 14.94 1.45 10.07
N LEU A 125 15.00 0.56 9.08
CA LEU A 125 15.76 0.77 7.85
C LEU A 125 15.19 1.92 7.02
N ALA A 126 13.87 2.01 6.86
CA ALA A 126 13.21 3.09 6.14
C ALA A 126 13.45 4.46 6.82
N LEU A 127 13.32 4.53 8.15
CA LEU A 127 13.63 5.72 8.93
C LEU A 127 15.11 6.12 8.82
N TRP A 128 16.01 5.14 8.84
CA TRP A 128 17.44 5.39 8.67
C TRP A 128 17.76 5.95 7.28
N ILE A 129 17.20 5.37 6.21
CA ILE A 129 17.38 5.87 4.84
C ILE A 129 16.88 7.31 4.73
N LEU A 130 15.70 7.58 5.28
CA LEU A 130 15.14 8.93 5.27
C LEU A 130 16.06 9.93 5.99
N SER A 131 16.58 9.56 7.17
CA SER A 131 17.55 10.37 7.91
C SER A 131 18.85 10.58 7.13
N ALA A 132 19.39 9.52 6.53
CA ALA A 132 20.64 9.56 5.78
C ALA A 132 20.53 10.46 4.54
N VAL A 133 19.39 10.42 3.85
CA VAL A 133 19.13 11.30 2.71
C VAL A 133 19.04 12.75 3.14
N THR A 134 18.36 13.05 4.27
CA THR A 134 18.24 14.43 4.76
C THR A 134 19.58 15.03 5.19
N THR A 135 20.52 14.21 5.67
CA THR A 135 21.88 14.67 6.01
C THR A 135 22.78 14.88 4.79
N ALA A 136 22.48 14.25 3.65
CA ALA A 136 23.30 14.36 2.44
C ALA A 136 22.93 15.57 1.56
N THR A 137 21.76 16.17 1.79
CA THR A 137 21.26 17.36 1.06
C THR A 137 21.29 18.65 1.88
N GLY A 138 21.98 18.64 3.04
CA GLY A 138 22.16 19.79 3.94
C GLY A 138 23.54 20.41 3.83
#